data_AF-A0A673UUE9-F1
#
_entry.id   AF-A0A673UUE9-F1
#
_cell.length_a   1.000
_cell.length_b   1.000
_cell.length_c   1.000
_cell.angle_alpha   90.00
_cell.angle_beta   90.00
_cell.angle_gamma   90.00
#
_symmetry.space_group_name_H-M   'P 1'
#
loop_
_entity.id
_entity.type
_entity.pdbx_description
1 polymer ?
#
loop_
_entity_poly.entity_id
_entity_poly.type
_entity_poly.pdbx_seq_one_letter_code
_entity_poly.pdbx_strand_id
1 'polypeptide(L)'
;MAALRPSLGRVLPGSSILFLCDMQEKFRHVAYFPQIVSVAARMLKNTALDLLDRGLQVHVVVDACSSRSQVDRLVALARMRQSGAFLSTSEGLILQLVGDAAHPRFKEIQKIIKEPAPDSGLLGLFQGQNPLFR
;
A
#
# COMPACT_ATOMS: atom_id res chain seq x y z
N MET A 1 20.52 21.96 -8.92
CA MET A 1 19.68 21.05 -8.13
C MET A 1 18.24 21.29 -8.55
N ALA A 2 17.63 20.36 -9.29
CA ALA A 2 16.22 20.49 -9.68
C ALA A 2 15.38 20.45 -8.41
N ALA A 3 14.60 21.50 -8.15
CA ALA A 3 13.67 21.53 -7.03
C ALA A 3 12.76 20.30 -7.13
N LEU A 4 12.77 19.45 -6.09
CA LEU A 4 11.83 18.35 -5.92
C LEU A 4 10.42 18.95 -5.96
N ARG A 5 9.76 18.88 -7.12
CA ARG A 5 8.33 19.19 -7.23
C ARG A 5 7.63 18.24 -6.25
N PRO A 6 6.74 18.73 -5.37
CA PRO A 6 5.92 17.85 -4.56
C PRO A 6 5.20 16.88 -5.50
N SER A 7 5.57 15.60 -5.49
CA SER A 7 4.90 14.61 -6.31
C SER A 7 3.49 14.44 -5.75
N LEU A 8 2.46 14.68 -6.56
CA LEU A 8 1.07 14.59 -6.12
C LEU A 8 0.60 13.13 -5.90
N GLY A 9 1.50 12.16 -5.94
CA GLY A 9 1.18 10.73 -5.87
C GLY A 9 0.38 10.27 -7.09
N ARG A 10 0.74 10.74 -8.29
CA ARG A 10 0.13 10.24 -9.52
C ARG A 10 0.85 8.95 -9.92
N VAL A 11 0.12 7.86 -10.03
CA VAL A 11 0.66 6.58 -10.50
C VAL A 11 1.02 6.72 -11.97
N LEU A 12 2.31 6.59 -12.28
CA LEU A 12 2.85 6.64 -13.64
C LEU A 12 3.65 5.36 -13.90
N PRO A 13 3.37 4.60 -14.97
CA PRO A 13 4.02 3.30 -15.22
C PRO A 13 5.56 3.34 -15.26
N GLY A 14 6.17 4.47 -15.64
CA GLY A 14 7.62 4.63 -15.75
C GLY A 14 8.32 5.10 -14.48
N SER A 15 7.59 5.51 -13.44
CA SER A 15 8.19 6.11 -12.23
C SER A 15 7.54 5.66 -10.92
N SER A 16 6.46 4.89 -10.98
CA SER A 16 5.71 4.45 -9.81
C SER A 16 5.84 2.94 -9.61
N ILE A 17 6.08 2.53 -8.37
CA ILE A 17 6.11 1.13 -7.96
C ILE A 17 4.94 0.86 -7.02
N LEU A 18 4.27 -0.26 -7.26
CA LEU A 18 3.23 -0.80 -6.40
C LEU A 18 3.86 -1.75 -5.40
N PHE A 19 3.62 -1.48 -4.13
CA PHE A 19 4.10 -2.30 -3.04
C PHE A 19 2.92 -3.04 -2.42
N LEU A 20 2.88 -4.34 -2.69
CA LEU A 20 1.91 -5.29 -2.14
C LEU A 20 2.66 -6.26 -1.24
N CYS A 21 2.26 -6.36 0.02
CA CYS A 21 2.84 -7.35 0.93
C CYS A 21 1.75 -8.29 1.42
N ASP A 22 1.68 -9.43 0.76
CA ASP A 22 0.81 -10.52 1.18
C ASP A 22 1.42 -11.23 2.38
N MET A 23 0.93 -10.89 3.58
CA MET A 23 1.04 -11.78 4.72
C MET A 23 -0.34 -12.30 5.08
N GLN A 24 -0.74 -13.34 4.36
CA GLN A 24 -1.93 -14.13 4.59
C GLN A 24 -2.07 -14.60 6.06
N GLU A 25 -3.27 -14.41 6.61
CA GLU A 25 -3.73 -15.07 7.83
C GLU A 25 -3.86 -16.60 7.68
N LYS A 26 -3.98 -17.10 6.44
CA LYS A 26 -4.07 -18.54 6.11
C LYS A 26 -2.82 -19.34 6.49
N PHE A 27 -1.68 -18.70 6.77
CA PHE A 27 -0.42 -19.38 7.11
C PHE A 27 -0.16 -19.51 8.62
N ARG A 28 -1.19 -19.36 9.48
CA ARG A 28 -1.06 -19.47 10.95
C ARG A 28 -0.40 -20.78 11.43
N HIS A 29 -0.45 -21.84 10.64
CA HIS A 29 0.10 -23.17 10.95
C HIS A 29 1.46 -23.47 10.30
N VAL A 30 2.11 -22.50 9.64
CA VAL A 30 3.42 -22.71 9.02
C VAL A 30 4.53 -22.56 10.06
N ALA A 31 5.50 -23.49 10.04
CA ALA A 31 6.68 -23.43 10.89
C ALA A 31 7.43 -22.09 10.69
N TYR A 32 8.00 -21.54 11.77
CA TYR A 32 8.76 -20.28 11.75
C TYR A 32 7.97 -19.03 11.32
N PHE A 33 6.64 -19.03 11.49
CA PHE A 33 5.77 -17.88 11.24
C PHE A 33 6.24 -16.55 11.88
N PRO A 34 6.77 -16.50 13.14
CA PRO A 34 7.36 -15.28 13.70
C PRO A 34 8.55 -14.75 12.89
N GLN A 35 9.40 -15.63 12.36
CA GLN A 35 10.57 -15.28 11.55
C GLN A 35 10.15 -14.80 10.17
N ILE A 36 9.14 -15.44 9.55
CA ILE A 36 8.56 -14.99 8.26
C ILE A 36 8.04 -13.56 8.39
N VAL A 37 7.33 -13.25 9.47
CA VAL A 37 6.81 -11.91 9.77
C VAL A 37 7.92 -10.90 10.00
N SER A 38 8.96 -11.27 10.75
CA SER A 38 10.13 -10.42 10.98
C SER A 38 10.89 -10.11 9.67
N VAL A 39 11.08 -11.12 8.82
CA VAL A 39 11.73 -10.96 7.51
C VAL A 39 10.87 -10.15 6.56
N ALA A 40 9.56 -10.38 6.52
CA ALA A 40 8.61 -9.62 5.71
C ALA A 40 8.54 -8.15 6.18
N ALA A 41 8.52 -7.89 7.49
CA ALA A 41 8.56 -6.52 8.04
C ALA A 41 9.89 -5.81 7.68
N ARG A 42 11.01 -6.55 7.67
CA ARG A 42 12.30 -6.03 7.22
C ARG A 42 12.34 -5.78 5.71
N MET A 43 11.75 -6.65 4.90
CA MET A 43 11.58 -6.42 3.45
C MET A 43 10.64 -5.24 3.19
N LEU A 44 9.52 -5.14 3.89
CA LEU A 44 8.57 -4.02 3.78
C LEU A 44 9.26 -2.68 4.04
N LYS A 45 10.07 -2.64 5.10
CA LYS A 45 10.79 -1.44 5.49
C LYS A 45 11.97 -1.14 4.58
N ASN A 46 12.80 -2.11 4.26
CA ASN A 46 14.00 -1.85 3.46
C ASN A 46 13.66 -1.70 1.97
N THR A 47 12.83 -2.56 1.39
CA THR A 47 12.48 -2.47 -0.04
C THR A 47 11.73 -1.18 -0.35
N ALA A 48 10.75 -0.76 0.45
CA ALA A 48 10.05 0.50 0.18
C ALA A 48 10.98 1.71 0.32
N LEU A 49 11.84 1.73 1.34
CA LEU A 49 12.81 2.82 1.54
C LEU A 49 13.89 2.84 0.45
N ASP A 50 14.42 1.68 0.06
CA ASP A 50 15.42 1.57 -1.00
C ASP A 50 14.85 2.03 -2.36
N LEU A 51 13.57 1.78 -2.62
CA LEU A 51 12.89 2.27 -3.82
C LEU A 51 12.67 3.79 -3.79
N LEU A 52 12.36 4.34 -2.62
CA LEU A 52 12.28 5.79 -2.40
C LEU A 52 13.65 6.46 -2.57
N ASP A 53 14.72 5.87 -2.04
CA ASP A 53 16.11 6.34 -2.20
C ASP A 53 16.55 6.35 -3.67
N ARG A 54 15.99 5.45 -4.50
CA ARG A 54 16.18 5.43 -5.96
C ARG A 54 15.34 6.47 -6.70
N GLY A 55 14.58 7.32 -5.99
CA GLY A 55 13.75 8.38 -6.56
C GLY A 55 12.44 7.90 -7.20
N LEU A 56 12.00 6.67 -6.88
CA LEU A 56 10.76 6.11 -7.41
C LEU A 56 9.59 6.45 -6.49
N GLN A 57 8.41 6.66 -7.07
CA GLN A 57 7.18 6.88 -6.31
C GLN A 57 6.65 5.53 -5.82
N VAL A 58 6.67 5.30 -4.51
CA VAL A 58 6.16 4.06 -3.92
C VAL A 58 4.69 4.26 -3.52
N HIS A 59 3.82 3.39 -4.02
CA HIS A 59 2.41 3.30 -3.65
C HIS A 59 2.15 2.00 -2.89
N VAL A 60 1.73 2.10 -1.63
CA VAL A 60 1.42 0.95 -0.77
C VAL A 60 -0.08 0.68 -0.83
N VAL A 61 -0.46 -0.54 -1.19
CA VAL A 61 -1.86 -0.98 -1.29
C VAL A 61 -2.33 -1.49 0.07
N VAL A 62 -2.93 -0.63 0.89
CA VAL A 62 -3.10 -0.87 2.33
C VAL A 62 -4.10 -1.98 2.66
N ASP A 63 -5.14 -2.13 1.85
CA ASP A 63 -6.16 -3.18 1.90
C ASP A 63 -5.65 -4.54 1.40
N ALA A 64 -4.48 -4.56 0.76
CA ALA A 64 -3.74 -5.76 0.38
C ALA A 64 -2.47 -6.00 1.23
N CYS A 65 -2.28 -5.22 2.30
CA CYS A 65 -1.16 -5.37 3.24
C CYS A 65 -1.69 -5.78 4.60
N SER A 66 -1.15 -6.84 5.21
CA SER A 66 -1.53 -7.28 6.55
C SER A 66 -0.34 -7.50 7.48
N SER A 67 -0.62 -7.65 8.78
CA SER A 67 0.33 -8.06 9.82
C SER A 67 -0.38 -8.84 10.91
N ARG A 68 0.37 -9.62 11.68
CA ARG A 68 -0.14 -10.35 12.86
C ARG A 68 -0.65 -9.42 13.97
N SER A 69 -0.08 -8.23 14.07
CA SER A 69 -0.41 -7.21 15.06
C SER A 69 -0.92 -5.98 14.33
N GLN A 70 -2.10 -5.49 14.72
CA GLN A 70 -2.64 -4.26 14.17
C GLN A 70 -1.76 -3.05 14.53
N VAL A 71 -1.09 -3.08 15.68
CA VAL A 71 -0.12 -2.04 16.07
C VAL A 71 1.08 -2.05 15.12
N ASP A 72 1.64 -3.23 14.81
CA ASP A 72 2.80 -3.32 13.91
C ASP A 72 2.42 -2.90 12.49
N ARG A 73 1.23 -3.30 12.02
CA ARG A 73 0.70 -2.88 10.71
C ARG A 73 0.62 -1.36 10.64
N LEU A 74 0.02 -0.76 11.66
CA LEU A 74 -0.19 0.67 11.75
C LEU A 74 1.12 1.45 11.78
N VAL A 75 2.06 1.06 12.65
CA VAL A 75 3.37 1.71 12.77
C VAL A 75 4.16 1.57 11.46
N ALA A 76 4.07 0.42 10.79
CA ALA A 76 4.70 0.22 9.49
C ALA A 76 4.10 1.15 8.41
N LEU A 77 2.77 1.23 8.31
CA LEU A 77 2.09 2.10 7.35
C LEU A 77 2.36 3.59 7.62
N ALA A 78 2.31 4.02 8.88
CA ALA A 78 2.64 5.38 9.28
C ALA A 78 4.08 5.73 8.92
N ARG A 79 5.03 4.82 9.19
CA ARG A 79 6.43 4.99 8.82
C ARG A 79 6.63 5.07 7.31
N MET A 80 5.98 4.21 6.53
CA MET A 80 6.05 4.27 5.06
C MET A 80 5.55 5.62 4.55
N ARG A 81 4.40 6.10 5.07
CA ARG A 81 3.87 7.42 4.74
C ARG A 81 4.84 8.53 5.09
N GLN A 82 5.40 8.53 6.31
CA GLN A 82 6.38 9.51 6.77
C GLN A 82 7.65 9.52 5.90
N SER A 83 8.01 8.36 5.35
CA SER A 83 9.18 8.22 4.47
C SER A 83 8.92 8.68 3.03
N GLY A 84 7.68 9.06 2.69
CA GLY A 84 7.30 9.56 1.36
C GLY A 84 6.54 8.56 0.49
N ALA A 85 6.15 7.40 1.02
CA ALA A 85 5.27 6.48 0.29
C ALA A 85 3.81 6.96 0.30
N PHE A 86 3.11 6.76 -0.81
CA PHE A 86 1.68 7.01 -0.93
C PHE A 86 0.89 5.80 -0.44
N LEU A 87 -0.01 6.00 0.52
CA LEU A 87 -0.94 4.96 0.92
C LEU A 87 -2.17 5.02 0.01
N SER A 88 -2.51 3.92 -0.65
CA SER A 88 -3.66 3.78 -1.54
C SER A 88 -4.42 2.49 -1.23
N THR A 89 -5.65 2.38 -1.73
CA THR A 89 -6.39 1.11 -1.77
C THR A 89 -6.25 0.45 -3.14
N SER A 90 -6.60 -0.83 -3.22
CA SER A 90 -6.60 -1.60 -4.45
C SER A 90 -7.50 -0.96 -5.51
N GLU A 91 -8.74 -0.62 -5.14
CA GLU A 91 -9.71 0.07 -6.02
C GLU A 91 -9.21 1.44 -6.49
N GLY A 92 -8.73 2.28 -5.55
CA GLY A 92 -8.25 3.62 -5.88
C GLY A 92 -7.07 3.59 -6.85
N LEU A 93 -6.19 2.60 -6.70
CA LEU A 93 -5.05 2.41 -7.58
C LEU A 93 -5.46 1.90 -8.97
N ILE A 94 -6.37 0.94 -9.02
CA ILE A 94 -6.93 0.43 -10.29
C ILE A 94 -7.58 1.58 -11.06
N LEU A 95 -8.41 2.41 -10.40
CA LEU A 95 -9.05 3.56 -11.03
C LEU A 95 -8.05 4.63 -11.48
N GLN A 96 -7.01 4.90 -10.68
CA GLN A 96 -5.93 5.83 -11.09
C GLN A 96 -5.17 5.35 -12.32
N LEU A 97 -4.93 4.04 -12.44
CA LEU A 97 -4.26 3.44 -13.60
C LEU A 97 -5.13 3.51 -14.87
N VAL A 98 -6.45 3.40 -14.72
CA VAL A 98 -7.39 3.54 -15.85
C VAL A 98 -7.56 5.01 -16.27
N GLY A 99 -7.42 5.94 -15.33
CA GLY A 99 -7.46 7.38 -15.57
C GLY A 99 -8.88 7.92 -15.63
N ASP A 100 -9.65 7.55 -16.66
CA ASP A 100 -11.03 8.03 -16.84
C ASP A 100 -12.05 6.90 -17.15
N ALA A 101 -13.33 7.23 -17.00
CA ALA A 101 -14.42 6.31 -17.31
C ALA A 101 -14.68 6.15 -18.82
N ALA A 102 -14.09 7.01 -19.67
CA ALA A 102 -14.16 6.91 -21.12
C ALA A 102 -13.15 5.90 -21.70
N HIS A 103 -12.22 5.39 -20.87
CA HIS A 103 -11.21 4.43 -21.28
C HIS A 103 -11.88 3.18 -21.90
N PRO A 104 -11.41 2.68 -23.07
CA PRO A 104 -12.07 1.59 -23.80
C PRO A 104 -12.31 0.32 -22.96
N ARG A 105 -11.40 0.05 -22.01
CA ARG A 105 -11.47 -1.09 -21.08
C ARG A 105 -12.13 -0.79 -19.73
N PHE A 106 -12.69 0.41 -19.52
CA PHE A 106 -13.27 0.79 -18.23
C PHE A 106 -14.37 -0.18 -17.80
N LYS A 107 -15.28 -0.58 -18.70
CA LYS A 107 -16.35 -1.54 -18.39
C LYS A 107 -15.85 -2.94 -18.01
N GLU A 108 -14.70 -3.37 -18.54
CA GLU A 108 -14.09 -4.64 -18.16
C GLU A 108 -13.48 -4.53 -16.77
N ILE A 109 -12.77 -3.44 -16.50
CA ILE A 109 -12.10 -3.21 -15.22
C ILE A 109 -13.11 -2.94 -14.10
N GLN A 110 -14.20 -2.24 -14.40
CA GLN A 110 -15.32 -2.03 -13.49
C GLN A 110 -15.91 -3.35 -12.98
N LYS A 111 -15.90 -4.42 -13.80
CA LYS A 111 -16.36 -5.74 -13.35
C LYS A 111 -15.44 -6.34 -12.28
N ILE A 112 -14.16 -6.00 -12.29
CA ILE A 112 -13.16 -6.48 -11.31
C ILE A 112 -13.37 -5.80 -9.95
N ILE A 113 -13.69 -4.51 -9.95
CA ILE A 113 -13.91 -3.69 -8.74
C ILE A 113 -15.38 -3.51 -8.38
N LYS A 114 -16.28 -4.31 -8.98
CA LYS A 114 -17.73 -4.17 -8.79
C LYS A 114 -18.13 -4.48 -7.35
N GLU A 115 -17.53 -5.53 -6.81
CA GLU A 115 -17.65 -5.86 -5.40
C GLU A 115 -16.56 -5.11 -4.64
N PRO A 116 -16.90 -4.39 -3.56
CA PRO A 116 -15.91 -3.67 -2.76
C PRO A 116 -14.91 -4.66 -2.15
N ALA A 117 -13.66 -4.21 -1.98
CA ALA A 117 -12.66 -4.99 -1.29
C ALA A 117 -13.14 -5.33 0.15
N PRO A 118 -12.88 -6.55 0.66
CA PRO A 118 -13.26 -6.92 2.01
C PRO A 118 -12.70 -5.95 3.05
N ASP A 119 -13.45 -5.72 4.13
CA ASP A 119 -12.95 -4.89 5.23
C ASP A 119 -11.72 -5.55 5.84
N SER A 120 -10.59 -4.84 5.75
CA SER A 120 -9.31 -5.29 6.32
C SER A 120 -9.08 -4.75 7.72
N GLY A 121 -10.10 -4.17 8.37
CA GLY A 121 -10.04 -3.58 9.71
C GLY A 121 -9.34 -2.22 9.75
N LEU A 122 -9.15 -1.58 8.59
CA LEU A 122 -8.48 -0.29 8.48
C LEU A 122 -9.37 0.88 8.90
N LEU A 123 -10.69 0.76 8.78
CA LEU A 123 -11.63 1.86 9.08
C LEU A 123 -11.52 2.34 10.52
N GLY A 124 -11.43 1.42 11.49
CA GLY A 124 -11.22 1.75 12.90
C GLY A 124 -9.88 2.44 13.19
N LEU A 125 -8.90 2.31 12.28
CA LEU A 125 -7.58 2.90 12.43
C LEU A 125 -7.52 4.35 11.90
N PHE A 126 -8.35 4.70 10.91
CA PHE A 126 -8.40 6.02 10.29
C PHE A 126 -9.46 6.96 10.88
N GLN A 127 -10.44 6.46 11.64
CA GLN A 127 -11.53 7.24 12.25
C GLN A 127 -11.10 8.10 13.49
N GLY A 128 -10.04 8.90 13.34
CA GLY A 128 -9.87 10.12 14.13
C GLY A 128 -9.17 10.03 15.50
N GLN A 129 -8.73 8.85 15.97
CA GLN A 129 -7.99 8.73 17.24
C GLN A 129 -6.49 8.47 17.08
N ASN A 130 -5.96 8.37 15.86
CA ASN A 130 -4.58 7.94 15.66
C ASN A 130 -3.64 9.10 15.26
N PRO A 131 -2.79 9.61 16.18
CA PRO A 131 -1.87 10.71 15.87
C PRO A 131 -0.81 10.35 14.83
N LEU A 132 -0.64 9.06 14.50
CA LEU A 132 0.32 8.59 13.50
C LEU A 132 -0.05 8.90 12.04
N PHE A 133 -1.29 9.33 11.77
CA PHE A 133 -1.76 9.64 10.41
C PHE A 133 -2.20 11.10 10.21
N ARG A 134 -1.99 11.97 11.20
CA ARG A 134 -2.11 13.43 11.04
C ARG A 134 -0.87 14.01 10.37
#